data_AF-A0A231NV95-F1
#
_entry.id   AF-A0A231NV95-F1
#
_cell.length_a   1.000
_cell.length_b   1.000
_cell.length_c   1.000
_cell.angle_alpha   90.00
_cell.angle_beta   90.00
_cell.angle_gamma   90.00
#
_symmetry.space_group_name_H-M   'P 1'
#
loop_
_entity.id
_entity.type
_entity.pdbx_description
1 polymer ?
#
loop_
_entity_poly.entity_id
_entity_poly.type
_entity_poly.pdbx_seq_one_letter_code
_entity_poly.pdbx_strand_id
1 'polypeptide(L)'
;MTTEERLERLERKIDTILKAIDRPSGSVLLDARGLCEKLHRSYPTVRTIINKRVIPSPIQFTLSNRELINEKLLDEWLENPENLEKLRKAERIKQ
;
A
#
# COMPACT_ATOMS: atom_id res chain seq x y z
N MET A 1 3.73 5.02 -46.13
CA MET A 1 3.75 5.45 -44.73
C MET A 1 4.53 6.75 -44.67
N THR A 2 3.84 7.87 -44.55
CA THR A 2 4.45 9.20 -44.54
C THR A 2 5.10 9.48 -43.18
N THR A 3 5.92 10.53 -43.12
CA THR A 3 6.57 10.98 -41.89
C THR A 3 5.54 11.35 -40.82
N GLU A 4 4.38 11.87 -41.24
CA GLU A 4 3.24 12.23 -40.38
C GLU A 4 2.59 11.00 -39.73
N GLU A 5 2.35 9.94 -40.51
CA GLU A 5 1.81 8.67 -39.96
C GLU A 5 2.76 8.01 -38.95
N ARG A 6 4.08 8.20 -39.10
CA ARG A 6 5.08 7.73 -38.13
C ARG A 6 5.00 8.53 -36.83
N LEU A 7 4.77 9.84 -36.91
CA LEU A 7 4.69 10.73 -35.75
C LEU A 7 3.46 10.41 -34.91
N GLU A 8 2.28 10.28 -35.53
CA GLU A 8 1.04 9.90 -34.83
C GLU A 8 1.17 8.56 -34.11
N ARG A 9 1.86 7.60 -34.73
CA ARG A 9 2.09 6.28 -34.12
C ARG A 9 3.02 6.34 -32.92
N LEU A 10 4.02 7.23 -32.95
CA LEU A 10 4.90 7.49 -31.82
C LEU A 10 4.16 8.22 -30.71
N GLU A 11 3.34 9.23 -31.02
CA GLU A 11 2.52 9.95 -30.03
C GLU A 11 1.52 9.02 -29.35
N ARG A 12 0.83 8.14 -30.09
CA ARG A 12 -0.06 7.13 -29.47
C ARG A 12 0.69 6.13 -28.61
N LYS A 13 1.91 5.74 -29.01
CA LYS A 13 2.77 4.87 -28.19
C LYS A 13 3.23 5.58 -26.93
N ILE A 14 3.58 6.87 -27.02
CA ILE A 14 3.94 7.70 -25.88
C ILE A 14 2.73 7.88 -24.95
N ASP A 15 1.53 8.14 -25.45
CA ASP A 15 0.29 8.20 -24.64
C ASP A 15 -0.02 6.86 -23.97
N THR A 16 0.17 5.74 -24.67
CA THR A 16 0.00 4.39 -24.10
C THR A 16 1.05 4.12 -23.02
N ILE A 17 2.29 4.53 -23.25
CA ILE A 17 3.39 4.41 -22.28
C ILE A 17 3.14 5.35 -21.10
N LEU A 18 2.69 6.59 -21.31
CA LEU A 18 2.35 7.54 -20.26
C LEU A 18 1.17 7.05 -19.44
N LYS A 19 0.13 6.46 -20.04
CA LYS A 19 -0.97 5.79 -19.32
C LYS A 19 -0.52 4.53 -18.57
N ALA A 20 0.51 3.84 -19.06
CA ALA A 20 1.12 2.71 -18.35
C ALA A 20 2.09 3.15 -17.23
N ILE A 21 2.71 4.33 -17.37
CA ILE A 21 3.56 5.00 -16.38
C ILE A 21 2.69 5.79 -15.38
N ASP A 22 1.44 6.09 -15.73
CA ASP A 22 0.33 6.37 -14.81
C ASP A 22 -0.15 5.09 -14.09
N ARG A 23 0.72 4.07 -14.01
CA ARG A 23 0.86 3.35 -12.75
C ARG A 23 1.16 4.43 -11.72
N PRO A 24 0.24 4.76 -10.80
CA PRO A 24 0.51 5.81 -9.86
C PRO A 24 1.82 5.45 -9.17
N SER A 25 2.71 6.44 -9.13
CA SER A 25 3.77 6.62 -8.14
C SER A 25 3.21 6.59 -6.70
N GLY A 26 2.26 5.71 -6.38
CA GLY A 26 1.27 5.82 -5.31
C GLY A 26 1.15 4.57 -4.46
N SER A 27 2.18 3.73 -4.43
CA SER A 27 2.38 2.84 -3.27
C SER A 27 3.01 3.68 -2.17
N VAL A 28 2.20 4.50 -1.49
CA VAL A 28 2.64 5.19 -0.29
C VAL A 28 3.02 4.11 0.72
N LEU A 29 4.29 4.11 1.12
CA LEU A 29 4.78 3.21 2.14
C LEU A 29 4.54 3.87 3.50
N LEU A 30 3.58 3.32 4.24
CA LEU A 30 3.27 3.75 5.59
C LEU A 30 4.27 3.13 6.56
N ASP A 31 4.92 3.97 7.35
CA ASP A 31 5.62 3.54 8.55
C ASP A 31 4.62 3.31 9.70
N ALA A 32 5.13 2.88 10.86
CA ALA A 32 4.30 2.65 12.03
C ALA A 32 3.49 3.90 12.46
N ARG A 33 3.96 5.12 12.17
CA ARG A 33 3.23 6.35 12.49
C ARG A 33 2.11 6.61 11.49
N GLY A 34 2.37 6.46 10.19
CA GLY A 34 1.34 6.54 9.15
C GLY A 34 0.24 5.50 9.34
N LEU A 35 0.59 4.30 9.82
CA LEU A 35 -0.39 3.27 10.20
C LEU A 35 -1.25 3.67 11.41
N CYS A 36 -0.70 4.40 12.38
CA CYS A 36 -1.48 4.92 13.51
C CYS A 36 -2.56 5.89 13.04
N GLU A 37 -2.19 6.79 12.14
CA GLU A 37 -3.11 7.77 11.55
C GLU A 37 -4.18 7.09 10.70
N LYS A 38 -3.78 6.17 9.81
CA LYS A 38 -4.68 5.46 8.89
C LYS A 38 -5.69 4.56 9.62
N LEU A 39 -5.24 3.82 10.64
CA LEU A 39 -6.11 2.92 11.39
C LEU A 39 -6.86 3.65 12.52
N HIS A 40 -6.55 4.93 12.78
CA HIS A 40 -6.98 5.68 13.96
C HIS A 40 -6.70 4.90 15.25
N ARG A 41 -5.45 4.45 15.42
CA ARG A 41 -5.01 3.61 16.55
C ARG A 41 -3.73 4.12 17.18
N SER A 42 -3.52 3.73 18.44
CA SER A 42 -2.30 4.05 19.17
C SER A 42 -1.12 3.21 18.68
N TYR A 43 0.08 3.77 18.81
CA TYR A 43 1.33 3.11 18.42
C TYR A 43 1.55 1.73 19.06
N PRO A 44 1.25 1.50 20.36
CA PRO A 44 1.35 0.16 20.96
C PRO A 44 0.42 -0.87 20.30
N THR A 45 -0.77 -0.44 19.88
CA THR A 45 -1.75 -1.30 19.18
C THR A 45 -1.27 -1.64 17.78
N VAL A 46 -0.82 -0.65 17.01
CA VAL A 46 -0.25 -0.87 15.67
C VAL A 46 0.95 -1.80 15.73
N ARG A 47 1.87 -1.58 16.67
CA ARG A 47 3.03 -2.47 16.85
C ARG A 47 2.63 -3.91 17.17
N THR A 48 1.55 -4.10 17.93
CA THR A 48 1.01 -5.44 18.22
C THR A 48 0.41 -6.08 16.95
N ILE A 49 -0.32 -5.30 16.15
CA ILE A 49 -0.91 -5.74 14.87
C ILE A 49 0.17 -6.20 13.89
N ILE A 50 1.26 -5.41 13.77
CA ILE A 50 2.42 -5.73 12.94
C ILE A 50 3.12 -7.01 13.45
N ASN A 51 3.45 -7.07 14.75
CA ASN A 51 4.12 -8.22 15.35
C ASN A 51 3.31 -9.52 15.22
N LYS A 52 1.98 -9.43 15.34
CA LYS A 52 1.07 -10.57 15.16
C LYS A 52 0.79 -10.90 13.69
N ARG A 53 1.36 -10.16 12.74
CA ARG A 53 1.15 -10.31 11.28
C ARG A 53 -0.34 -10.35 10.91
N VAL A 54 -1.13 -9.50 11.57
CA VAL A 54 -2.60 -9.44 11.36
C VAL A 54 -2.91 -8.81 10.01
N ILE A 55 -2.16 -7.78 9.65
CA ILE A 55 -2.24 -7.07 8.36
C ILE A 55 -1.17 -7.61 7.40
N PRO A 56 -1.22 -7.26 6.08
CA PRO A 56 -0.22 -7.71 5.11
C PRO A 56 1.21 -7.49 5.61
N SER A 57 2.10 -8.44 5.33
CA SER A 57 3.45 -8.42 5.90
C SER A 57 4.15 -7.10 5.52
N PRO A 58 4.73 -6.39 6.49
CA PRO A 58 5.52 -5.22 6.20
C PRO A 58 6.72 -5.62 5.34
N ILE A 59 7.03 -4.77 4.36
CA ILE A 59 8.28 -4.83 3.63
C ILE A 59 9.35 -4.30 4.58
N GLN A 60 10.15 -5.20 5.15
CA GLN A 60 11.33 -4.82 5.91
C GLN A 60 12.40 -4.32 4.94
N PHE A 61 12.72 -3.03 5.01
CA PHE A 61 13.91 -2.50 4.36
C PHE A 61 15.11 -2.72 5.28
N THR A 62 15.95 -3.67 4.89
CA THR A 62 17.09 -4.24 5.64
C THR A 62 18.18 -3.23 6.05
N LEU A 63 18.12 -1.98 5.58
CA LEU A 63 19.13 -0.95 5.89
C LEU A 63 18.75 -0.03 7.06
N SER A 64 17.53 -0.09 7.59
CA SER A 64 17.11 0.82 8.68
C SER A 64 16.18 0.21 9.73
N ASN A 65 15.94 -1.12 9.71
CA ASN A 65 14.95 -1.79 10.56
C ASN A 65 13.56 -1.10 10.55
N ARG A 66 13.24 -0.37 9.48
CA ARG A 66 11.94 0.28 9.33
C ARG A 66 11.01 -0.68 8.61
N GLU A 67 9.97 -1.08 9.32
CA GLU A 67 8.85 -1.84 8.79
C GLU A 67 7.92 -0.88 8.06
N LEU A 68 7.81 -1.06 6.73
CA LEU A 68 6.97 -0.24 5.88
C LEU A 68 5.86 -1.10 5.28
N ILE A 69 4.64 -0.58 5.26
CA ILE A 69 3.47 -1.26 4.69
C ILE A 69 3.00 -0.47 3.48
N ASN A 70 2.71 -1.18 2.39
CA ASN A 70 2.11 -0.55 1.22
C ASN A 70 0.65 -0.18 1.55
N GLU A 71 0.34 1.11 1.53
CA GLU A 71 -0.99 1.63 1.82
C GLU A 71 -2.06 1.00 0.92
N LYS A 72 -1.78 0.83 -0.36
CA LYS A 72 -2.74 0.26 -1.30
C LYS A 72 -3.08 -1.20 -0.95
N LEU A 73 -2.07 -2.00 -0.63
CA LEU A 73 -2.28 -3.39 -0.19
C LEU A 73 -3.03 -3.44 1.14
N LEU A 74 -2.81 -2.45 2.02
CA LEU A 74 -3.56 -2.34 3.26
C LEU A 74 -5.02 -1.98 3.00
N ASP A 75 -5.30 -1.02 2.12
CA ASP A 75 -6.66 -0.62 1.74
C ASP A 75 -7.41 -1.79 1.10
N GLU A 76 -6.83 -2.47 0.10
CA GLU A 76 -7.39 -3.68 -0.52
C GLU A 76 -7.64 -4.79 0.51
N TRP A 77 -6.78 -4.90 1.54
CA TRP A 77 -6.95 -5.87 2.62
C TRP A 77 -8.10 -5.49 3.57
N LEU A 78 -8.27 -4.20 3.87
CA LEU A 78 -9.32 -3.66 4.74
C LEU A 78 -10.71 -3.68 4.07
N GLU A 79 -10.79 -3.72 2.74
CA GLU A 79 -12.06 -3.88 2.02
C GLU A 79 -12.72 -5.24 2.28
N ASN A 80 -11.95 -6.26 2.71
CA ASN A 80 -12.50 -7.56 3.04
C ASN A 80 -13.09 -7.59 4.48
N PRO A 81 -14.39 -7.91 4.66
CA PRO A 81 -15.03 -7.94 5.97
C PRO A 81 -14.42 -8.98 6.95
N GLU A 82 -13.89 -10.11 6.47
CA GLU A 82 -13.21 -11.09 7.31
C GLU A 82 -11.92 -10.55 7.90
N ASN A 83 -11.22 -9.70 7.15
CA ASN A 83 -9.98 -9.06 7.57
C ASN A 83 -10.24 -7.96 8.59
N LEU A 84 -11.32 -7.18 8.41
CA LEU A 84 -11.80 -6.25 9.44
C LEU A 84 -12.13 -6.98 10.75
N GLU A 85 -12.73 -8.16 10.68
CA GLU A 85 -13.00 -8.96 11.87
C GLU A 85 -11.71 -9.48 12.54
N LYS A 86 -10.71 -9.90 11.76
CA LYS A 86 -9.38 -10.25 12.28
C LYS A 86 -8.72 -9.07 12.99
N LEU A 87 -8.80 -7.88 12.41
CA LEU A 87 -8.29 -6.65 13.02
C LEU A 87 -8.97 -6.40 14.37
N ARG A 88 -10.31 -6.46 14.42
CA ARG A 88 -11.09 -6.31 15.66
C ARG A 88 -10.79 -7.37 16.71
N LYS A 89 -10.57 -8.63 16.31
CA LYS A 89 -10.18 -9.73 17.22
C LYS A 89 -8.79 -9.50 17.82
N ALA A 90 -7.85 -8.97 17.04
CA ALA A 90 -6.52 -8.63 17.54
C ALA A 90 -6.57 -7.54 18.64
N GLU A 91 -7.58 -6.66 18.61
CA GLU A 91 -7.82 -5.62 19.61
C GLU A 91 -8.35 -6.17 20.94
N ARG A 92 -9.17 -7.22 20.92
CA ARG A 92 -9.83 -7.79 22.11
C ARG A 92 -8.90 -8.50 23.09
N ILE A 93 -7.64 -8.76 22.73
CA ILE A 93 -6.69 -9.50 23.57
C ILE A 93 -6.07 -8.60 24.67
N LYS A 94 -6.50 -7.33 24.80
CA LYS A 94 -5.95 -6.38 25.78
C LYS A 94 -6.96 -5.64 26.66
N GLN A 95 -8.24 -6.01 26.65
CA GLN A 95 -9.18 -5.66 27.72
C GLN A 95 -9.15 -6.76 28.78
#